data_AF-A0A5E7VFA2-F1
#
_entry.id   AF-A0A5E7VFA2-F1
#
_cell.length_a   1.000
_cell.length_b   1.000
_cell.length_c   1.000
_cell.angle_alpha   90.00
_cell.angle_beta   90.00
_cell.angle_gamma   90.00
#
_symmetry.space_group_name_H-M   'P 1'
#
loop_
_entity.id
_entity.type
_entity.pdbx_description
1 polymer ?
#
loop_
_entity_poly.entity_id
_entity_poly.type
_entity_poly.pdbx_seq_one_letter_code
_entity_poly.pdbx_strand_id
1 'polypeptide(L)'
;MWRLDAPDSTNSSDNLTKALTLVNGTPVYPLTEDEKQRLLALYTSYDANSGNPSEALKGTPADSLLFEAVHNAYLQVQIGGRLEQYRDTLKLHAEICPYCGFGAITDLDHHLPRSKYKAHSIYAKNLIPCCHPCNNIKRAKAGETPDGQFSHVYFGQRPMEPFLKAEVRVHTTGLAVTFCVNKTPNLDPNEFERLQFQFNTLELNSRYKAPINIYMGTLRTSIESFAALGGAALTAFLLNSYSSSCRDFGPNHWQSALLKALAESEEFCNGGFQHCFGRKDPAI
;
A
#
# COMPACT_ATOMS: atom_id res chain seq x y z
N MET A 1 1.42 -7.10 2.18
CA MET A 1 1.55 -5.90 1.32
C MET A 1 0.33 -5.81 0.40
N TRP A 2 0.01 -4.62 -0.12
CA TRP A 2 -0.98 -4.32 -1.17
C TRP A 2 -2.46 -4.47 -0.82
N ARG A 3 -2.79 -5.09 0.32
CA ARG A 3 -4.18 -5.33 0.73
C ARG A 3 -4.39 -4.95 2.17
N LEU A 4 -5.55 -4.37 2.43
CA LEU A 4 -6.07 -4.08 3.76
C LEU A 4 -7.56 -4.39 3.74
N ASP A 5 -8.13 -4.66 4.92
CA ASP A 5 -9.58 -4.67 5.05
C ASP A 5 -10.13 -3.27 4.87
N ALA A 6 -11.31 -3.19 4.24
CA ALA A 6 -11.95 -1.91 4.00
C ALA A 6 -12.34 -1.29 5.35
N PRO A 7 -12.07 0.01 5.57
CA PRO A 7 -12.54 0.69 6.77
C PRO A 7 -14.07 0.69 6.82
N ASP A 8 -14.62 0.69 8.03
CA ASP A 8 -16.04 0.90 8.22
C ASP A 8 -16.45 2.29 7.68
N SER A 9 -17.55 2.31 6.93
CA SER A 9 -18.11 3.51 6.31
C SER A 9 -19.50 3.87 6.85
N THR A 10 -19.98 3.21 7.90
CA THR A 10 -21.29 3.51 8.54
C THR A 10 -21.39 4.96 9.04
N ASN A 11 -20.28 5.52 9.51
CA ASN A 11 -20.18 6.90 10.00
C ASN A 11 -20.01 7.96 8.89
N SER A 12 -20.11 7.60 7.60
CA SER A 12 -19.92 8.55 6.48
C SER A 12 -20.87 9.75 6.57
N SER A 13 -22.12 9.49 6.98
CA SER A 13 -23.15 10.50 7.23
C SER A 13 -22.69 11.55 8.25
N ASP A 14 -22.17 11.10 9.38
CA ASP A 14 -21.74 11.97 10.48
C ASP A 14 -20.47 12.72 10.14
N ASN A 15 -19.53 12.05 9.46
CA ASN A 15 -18.31 12.67 8.96
C ASN A 15 -18.62 13.79 7.99
N LEU A 16 -19.58 13.63 7.06
CA LEU A 16 -20.03 14.69 6.16
C LEU A 16 -20.57 15.90 6.93
N THR A 17 -21.50 15.68 7.87
CA THR A 17 -22.05 16.74 8.70
C THR A 17 -20.95 17.49 9.45
N LYS A 18 -20.03 16.76 10.09
CA LYS A 18 -18.93 17.33 10.88
C LYS A 18 -17.91 18.07 10.00
N ALA A 19 -17.69 17.61 8.78
CA ALA A 19 -16.80 18.27 7.83
C ALA A 19 -17.39 19.62 7.36
N LEU A 20 -18.71 19.68 7.17
CA LEU A 20 -19.40 20.84 6.59
C LEU A 20 -20.07 21.76 7.62
N THR A 21 -19.87 21.52 8.92
CA THR A 21 -20.43 22.33 10.01
C THR A 21 -19.32 22.74 10.98
N LEU A 22 -19.29 24.01 11.38
CA LEU A 22 -18.38 24.50 12.41
C LEU A 22 -18.78 23.98 13.80
N VAL A 23 -17.85 24.03 14.75
CA VAL A 23 -18.09 23.54 16.13
C VAL A 23 -19.24 24.26 16.83
N ASN A 24 -19.47 25.53 16.50
CA ASN A 24 -20.59 26.33 17.02
C ASN A 24 -21.94 26.06 16.31
N GLY A 25 -22.01 25.05 15.44
CA GLY A 25 -23.21 24.69 14.68
C GLY A 25 -23.44 25.50 13.40
N THR A 26 -22.61 26.51 13.11
CA THR A 26 -22.75 27.29 11.87
C THR A 26 -22.34 26.43 10.66
N PRO A 27 -23.20 26.28 9.64
CA PRO A 27 -22.84 25.51 8.45
C PRO A 27 -21.75 26.24 7.65
N VAL A 28 -20.69 25.51 7.29
CA VAL A 28 -19.74 25.92 6.23
C VAL A 28 -20.41 25.76 4.86
N TYR A 29 -21.20 24.68 4.72
CA TYR A 29 -22.13 24.47 3.62
C TYR A 29 -23.46 24.00 4.20
N PRO A 30 -24.61 24.61 3.85
CA PRO A 30 -25.91 24.22 4.37
C PRO A 30 -26.39 22.93 3.68
N LEU A 31 -25.80 21.80 4.08
CA LEU A 31 -26.07 20.48 3.51
C LEU A 31 -27.53 20.07 3.76
N THR A 32 -28.32 19.97 2.69
CA THR A 32 -29.68 19.43 2.75
C THR A 32 -29.66 17.92 2.87
N GLU A 33 -30.76 17.33 3.36
CA GLU A 33 -30.87 15.87 3.46
C GLU A 33 -30.83 15.22 2.06
N ASP A 34 -31.46 15.82 1.05
CA ASP A 34 -31.43 15.31 -0.33
C ASP A 34 -30.02 15.31 -0.92
N GLU A 35 -29.25 16.37 -0.72
CA GLU A 35 -27.83 16.43 -1.13
C GLU A 35 -26.98 15.38 -0.43
N LYS A 36 -27.21 15.20 0.87
CA LYS A 36 -26.52 14.19 1.67
C LYS A 36 -26.83 12.79 1.15
N GLN A 37 -28.09 12.47 0.87
CA GLN A 37 -28.48 11.19 0.29
C GLN A 37 -27.84 10.96 -1.10
N ARG A 38 -27.75 12.01 -1.94
CA ARG A 38 -27.02 11.91 -3.22
C ARG A 38 -25.53 11.62 -3.05
N LEU A 39 -24.85 12.23 -2.06
CA LEU A 39 -23.45 11.91 -1.74
C LEU A 39 -23.28 10.47 -1.25
N LEU A 40 -24.16 10.01 -0.36
CA LEU A 40 -24.13 8.63 0.12
C LEU A 40 -24.39 7.62 -1.02
N ALA A 41 -25.26 7.96 -1.98
CA ALA A 41 -25.46 7.16 -3.19
C ALA A 41 -24.22 7.08 -4.08
N LEU A 42 -23.41 8.15 -4.15
CA LEU A 42 -22.11 8.12 -4.83
C LEU A 42 -21.12 7.20 -4.11
N TYR A 43 -21.13 7.14 -2.77
CA TYR A 43 -20.29 6.20 -2.00
C TYR A 43 -20.71 4.75 -2.23
N THR A 44 -22.00 4.46 -2.25
CA THR A 44 -22.53 3.14 -2.62
C THR A 44 -22.10 2.75 -4.05
N SER A 45 -22.12 3.71 -4.97
CA SER A 45 -21.68 3.50 -6.35
C SER A 45 -20.16 3.28 -6.46
N TYR A 46 -19.36 3.96 -5.61
CA TYR A 46 -17.92 3.73 -5.50
C TYR A 46 -17.65 2.28 -5.09
N ASP A 47 -18.36 1.80 -4.07
CA ASP A 47 -18.25 0.43 -3.57
C ASP A 47 -18.67 -0.59 -4.61
N ALA A 48 -19.82 -0.39 -5.27
CA ALA A 48 -20.32 -1.26 -6.32
C ALA A 48 -19.35 -1.34 -7.52
N ASN A 49 -18.60 -0.27 -7.78
CA ASN A 49 -17.58 -0.22 -8.83
C ASN A 49 -16.18 -0.57 -8.33
N SER A 50 -16.02 -1.07 -7.09
CA SER A 50 -14.74 -1.44 -6.49
C SER A 50 -13.68 -0.32 -6.54
N GLY A 51 -14.14 0.94 -6.45
CA GLY A 51 -13.30 2.14 -6.53
C GLY A 51 -12.66 2.40 -7.89
N ASN A 52 -13.12 1.74 -8.96
CA ASN A 52 -12.65 2.04 -10.32
C ASN A 52 -13.13 3.41 -10.79
N PRO A 53 -12.31 4.16 -11.56
CA PRO A 53 -12.72 5.45 -12.11
C PRO A 53 -13.90 5.28 -13.08
N SER A 54 -14.88 6.18 -12.99
CA SER A 54 -15.95 6.31 -13.99
C SER A 54 -16.53 7.73 -13.98
N GLU A 55 -17.19 8.15 -15.07
CA GLU A 55 -17.89 9.44 -15.11
C GLU A 55 -19.01 9.51 -14.08
N ALA A 56 -19.71 8.39 -13.83
CA ALA A 56 -20.78 8.33 -12.84
C ALA A 56 -20.31 8.70 -11.43
N LEU A 57 -19.07 8.34 -11.05
CA LEU A 57 -18.51 8.68 -9.74
C LEU A 57 -18.16 10.16 -9.59
N LYS A 58 -18.12 10.95 -10.66
CA LYS A 58 -17.93 12.41 -10.57
C LYS A 58 -19.19 13.14 -10.14
N GLY A 59 -20.35 12.48 -10.20
CA GLY A 59 -21.65 13.06 -9.89
C GLY A 59 -22.14 14.00 -10.99
N THR A 60 -23.13 14.84 -10.65
CA THR A 60 -23.79 15.73 -11.63
C THR A 60 -23.28 17.17 -11.51
N PRO A 61 -23.27 17.97 -12.59
CA PRO A 61 -22.90 19.38 -12.52
C PRO A 61 -23.80 20.23 -11.61
N ALA A 62 -25.03 19.79 -11.36
CA ALA A 62 -25.98 20.48 -10.48
C ALA A 62 -25.47 20.56 -9.03
N ASP A 63 -24.68 19.58 -8.59
CA ASP A 63 -24.12 19.52 -7.23
C ASP A 63 -22.68 20.09 -7.17
N SER A 64 -22.26 20.91 -8.15
CA SER A 64 -20.88 21.40 -8.25
C SER A 64 -20.40 22.19 -7.02
N LEU A 65 -21.26 23.04 -6.42
CA LEU A 65 -20.94 23.78 -5.19
C LEU A 65 -20.77 22.84 -3.99
N LEU A 66 -21.65 21.84 -3.87
CA LEU A 66 -21.55 20.81 -2.84
C LEU A 66 -20.23 20.04 -2.97
N PHE A 67 -19.88 19.60 -4.18
CA PHE A 67 -18.66 18.84 -4.40
C PHE A 67 -17.40 19.67 -4.13
N GLU A 68 -17.43 20.96 -4.45
CA GLU A 68 -16.35 21.88 -4.07
C GLU A 68 -16.24 22.03 -2.55
N ALA A 69 -17.37 22.11 -1.84
CA ALA A 69 -17.38 22.14 -0.39
C ALA A 69 -16.79 20.85 0.22
N VAL A 70 -17.16 19.67 -0.29
CA VAL A 70 -16.59 18.37 0.15
C VAL A 70 -15.10 18.26 -0.18
N HIS A 71 -14.67 18.73 -1.34
CA HIS A 71 -13.26 18.79 -1.72
C HIS A 71 -12.44 19.60 -0.72
N ASN A 72 -12.92 20.79 -0.37
CA ASN A 72 -12.26 21.69 0.57
C ASN A 72 -12.35 21.18 2.02
N ALA A 73 -13.41 20.43 2.35
CA ALA A 73 -13.58 19.81 3.66
C ALA A 73 -12.51 18.77 4.00
N TYR A 74 -11.75 18.24 3.01
CA TYR A 74 -10.59 17.39 3.29
C TYR A 74 -9.52 18.10 4.14
N LEU A 75 -9.46 19.43 4.13
CA LEU A 75 -8.59 20.18 5.05
C LEU A 75 -8.93 19.91 6.52
N GLN A 76 -10.18 19.54 6.81
CA GLN A 76 -10.62 19.20 8.16
C GLN A 76 -10.16 17.81 8.59
N VAL A 77 -9.73 16.96 7.66
CA VAL A 77 -9.13 15.66 7.96
C VAL A 77 -7.69 15.85 8.48
N GLN A 78 -7.07 17.02 8.30
CA GLN A 78 -5.70 17.27 8.74
C GLN A 78 -5.60 17.53 10.26
N ILE A 79 -4.36 17.58 10.77
CA ILE A 79 -4.05 17.91 12.18
C ILE A 79 -4.69 19.26 12.55
N GLY A 80 -5.38 19.31 13.68
CA GLY A 80 -6.15 20.48 14.15
C GLY A 80 -7.49 20.70 13.43
N GLY A 81 -7.84 19.84 12.47
CA GLY A 81 -9.12 19.87 11.77
C GLY A 81 -10.24 19.15 12.51
N ARG A 82 -11.50 19.43 12.18
CA ARG A 82 -12.67 18.81 12.83
C ARG A 82 -12.74 17.29 12.68
N LEU A 83 -12.07 16.74 11.67
CA LEU A 83 -11.97 15.32 11.37
C LEU A 83 -10.59 14.74 11.69
N GLU A 84 -9.80 15.36 12.57
CA GLU A 84 -8.49 14.84 12.99
C GLU A 84 -8.59 13.41 13.58
N GLN A 85 -9.53 13.17 14.50
CA GLN A 85 -9.76 11.83 15.06
C GLN A 85 -10.15 10.79 14.00
N TYR A 86 -10.87 11.23 12.96
CA TYR A 86 -11.23 10.38 11.83
C TYR A 86 -9.99 10.02 11.01
N ARG A 87 -9.09 10.99 10.75
CA ARG A 87 -7.80 10.73 10.13
C ARG A 87 -6.97 9.72 10.92
N ASP A 88 -6.86 9.91 12.22
CA ASP A 88 -6.03 9.03 13.05
C ASP A 88 -6.58 7.61 13.06
N THR A 89 -7.90 7.46 13.17
CA THR A 89 -8.58 6.16 13.00
C THR A 89 -8.26 5.51 11.66
N LEU A 90 -8.35 6.26 10.54
CA LEU A 90 -8.00 5.71 9.22
C LEU A 90 -6.52 5.32 9.11
N LYS A 91 -5.61 6.10 9.70
CA LYS A 91 -4.18 5.78 9.69
C LYS A 91 -3.85 4.50 10.47
N LEU A 92 -4.62 4.19 11.52
CA LEU A 92 -4.45 2.95 12.31
C LEU A 92 -4.88 1.68 11.56
N HIS A 93 -5.52 1.78 10.39
CA HIS A 93 -5.90 0.61 9.59
C HIS A 93 -4.71 -0.08 8.91
N ALA A 94 -3.50 0.48 8.99
CA ALA A 94 -2.30 -0.11 8.44
C ALA A 94 -1.12 0.04 9.38
N GLU A 95 -0.38 -1.04 9.59
CA GLU A 95 0.88 -1.01 10.35
C GLU A 95 2.03 -0.45 9.49
N ILE A 96 2.01 -0.75 8.19
CA ILE A 96 3.01 -0.36 7.20
C ILE A 96 2.32 0.03 5.89
N CYS A 97 2.96 0.88 5.09
CA CYS A 97 2.39 1.37 3.85
C CYS A 97 2.01 0.20 2.93
N PRO A 98 0.74 0.05 2.54
CA PRO A 98 0.28 -1.08 1.74
C PRO A 98 0.88 -1.05 0.33
N TYR A 99 1.29 0.12 -0.19
CA TYR A 99 1.88 0.21 -1.53
C TYR A 99 3.29 -0.38 -1.64
N CYS A 100 4.13 -0.18 -0.61
CA CYS A 100 5.54 -0.57 -0.64
C CYS A 100 5.93 -1.59 0.44
N GLY A 101 5.08 -1.81 1.45
CA GLY A 101 5.30 -2.74 2.58
C GLY A 101 6.59 -2.51 3.37
N PHE A 102 7.04 -1.26 3.49
CA PHE A 102 8.11 -0.91 4.43
C PHE A 102 8.00 0.51 5.01
N GLY A 103 7.39 1.45 4.27
CA GLY A 103 7.29 2.84 4.73
C GLY A 103 6.29 3.02 5.88
N ALA A 104 6.62 3.85 6.86
CA ALA A 104 5.72 4.23 7.94
C ALA A 104 4.49 5.01 7.43
N ILE A 105 3.36 4.89 8.12
CA ILE A 105 2.11 5.56 7.77
C ILE A 105 2.14 7.03 8.20
N THR A 106 2.34 7.93 7.24
CA THR A 106 2.38 9.38 7.48
C THR A 106 1.16 10.08 6.91
N ASP A 107 0.60 9.55 5.82
CA ASP A 107 -0.36 10.24 4.96
C ASP A 107 -1.62 9.38 4.72
N LEU A 108 -2.68 10.02 4.21
CA LEU A 108 -3.84 9.37 3.58
C LEU A 108 -3.85 9.76 2.10
N ASP A 109 -3.55 8.81 1.22
CA ASP A 109 -3.63 8.98 -0.24
C ASP A 109 -5.08 8.87 -0.71
N HIS A 110 -5.46 9.67 -1.70
CA HIS A 110 -6.74 9.51 -2.39
C HIS A 110 -6.59 8.49 -3.51
N HIS A 111 -7.21 7.31 -3.42
CA HIS A 111 -7.15 6.30 -4.49
C HIS A 111 -7.59 6.91 -5.83
N LEU A 112 -8.80 7.45 -5.87
CA LEU A 112 -9.29 8.34 -6.91
C LEU A 112 -8.97 9.80 -6.56
N PRO A 113 -8.28 10.54 -7.45
CA PRO A 113 -7.76 11.87 -7.12
C PRO A 113 -8.88 12.86 -6.84
N ARG A 114 -8.80 13.53 -5.68
CA ARG A 114 -9.80 14.54 -5.26
C ARG A 114 -10.00 15.68 -6.26
N SER A 115 -9.01 15.99 -7.09
CA SER A 115 -9.13 17.02 -8.15
C SER A 115 -10.13 16.64 -9.24
N LYS A 116 -10.38 15.34 -9.45
CA LYS A 116 -11.35 14.80 -10.41
C LYS A 116 -12.60 14.26 -9.72
N TYR A 117 -12.44 13.62 -8.56
CA TYR A 117 -13.48 12.91 -7.82
C TYR A 117 -13.82 13.61 -6.51
N LYS A 118 -14.23 14.89 -6.63
CA LYS A 118 -14.41 15.82 -5.49
C LYS A 118 -15.35 15.29 -4.41
N ALA A 119 -16.46 14.65 -4.78
CA ALA A 119 -17.42 14.05 -3.85
C ALA A 119 -16.80 13.00 -2.91
N HIS A 120 -15.71 12.35 -3.33
CA HIS A 120 -15.04 11.27 -2.61
C HIS A 120 -13.85 11.75 -1.78
N SER A 121 -13.68 13.06 -1.60
CA SER A 121 -12.48 13.64 -0.97
C SER A 121 -12.32 13.27 0.51
N ILE A 122 -13.43 12.99 1.21
CA ILE A 122 -13.40 12.55 2.61
C ILE A 122 -13.94 11.13 2.78
N TYR A 123 -14.15 10.39 1.69
CA TYR A 123 -14.73 9.06 1.76
C TYR A 123 -13.70 8.03 2.23
N ALA A 124 -14.02 7.27 3.27
CA ALA A 124 -13.08 6.37 3.96
C ALA A 124 -12.38 5.40 3.00
N LYS A 125 -13.13 4.75 2.13
CA LYS A 125 -12.57 3.73 1.22
C LYS A 125 -11.82 4.34 0.03
N ASN A 126 -11.91 5.65 -0.17
CA ASN A 126 -11.06 6.40 -1.09
C ASN A 126 -9.77 6.92 -0.41
N LEU A 127 -9.63 6.82 0.92
CA LEU A 127 -8.50 7.32 1.70
C LEU A 127 -7.59 6.18 2.17
N ILE A 128 -6.47 5.97 1.49
CA ILE A 128 -5.53 4.88 1.74
C ILE A 128 -4.41 5.34 2.69
N PRO A 129 -4.26 4.74 3.89
CA PRO A 129 -3.12 5.03 4.75
C PRO A 129 -1.83 4.60 4.07
N CYS A 130 -0.89 5.51 3.90
CA CYS A 130 0.37 5.23 3.20
C CYS A 130 1.53 6.10 3.68
N CYS A 131 2.73 5.81 3.16
CA CYS A 131 3.92 6.61 3.41
C CYS A 131 3.99 7.80 2.44
N HIS A 132 4.57 8.90 2.91
CA HIS A 132 4.73 10.13 2.14
C HIS A 132 5.35 9.94 0.75
N PRO A 133 6.43 9.14 0.57
CA PRO A 133 7.00 8.95 -0.76
C PRO A 133 6.04 8.25 -1.74
N CYS A 134 5.28 7.26 -1.29
CA CYS A 134 4.32 6.58 -2.17
C CYS A 134 3.18 7.52 -2.58
N ASN A 135 2.62 8.28 -1.63
CA ASN A 135 1.61 9.30 -1.89
C ASN A 135 2.10 10.30 -2.95
N ASN A 136 3.29 10.85 -2.75
CA ASN A 136 3.91 11.84 -3.64
C ASN A 136 4.26 11.32 -5.04
N ILE A 137 4.53 10.02 -5.20
CA ILE A 137 4.82 9.41 -6.50
C ILE A 137 3.54 9.07 -7.25
N LYS A 138 2.53 8.55 -6.54
CA LYS A 138 1.21 8.23 -7.12
C LYS A 138 0.48 9.49 -7.59
N ARG A 139 0.36 10.51 -6.73
CA ARG A 139 -0.39 11.76 -7.00
C ARG A 139 -1.75 11.46 -7.66
N ALA A 140 -2.00 12.08 -8.81
CA ALA A 140 -3.23 11.96 -9.59
C ALA A 140 -3.23 10.84 -10.64
N LYS A 141 -2.33 9.84 -10.52
CA LYS A 141 -2.29 8.69 -11.43
C LYS A 141 -3.45 7.74 -11.15
N ALA A 142 -4.57 8.01 -11.80
CA ALA A 142 -5.77 7.18 -11.86
C ALA A 142 -6.27 7.18 -13.31
N GLY A 143 -5.59 6.43 -14.16
CA GLY A 143 -6.01 6.17 -15.54
C GLY A 143 -7.25 5.28 -15.57
N GLU A 144 -7.97 5.31 -16.69
CA GLU A 144 -9.20 4.52 -16.90
C GLU A 144 -8.92 3.09 -17.37
N THR A 145 -7.67 2.81 -17.78
CA THR A 145 -7.19 1.49 -18.16
C THR A 145 -6.38 0.84 -17.04
N PRO A 146 -6.34 -0.50 -16.94
CA PRO A 146 -5.63 -1.18 -15.85
C PRO A 146 -4.13 -0.86 -15.81
N ASP A 147 -3.48 -0.72 -16.95
CA ASP A 147 -2.07 -0.32 -17.11
C ASP A 147 -1.78 1.16 -16.80
N GLY A 148 -2.81 1.95 -16.47
CA GLY A 148 -2.70 3.34 -16.01
C GLY A 148 -3.25 3.54 -14.59
N GLN A 149 -3.62 2.45 -13.89
CA GLN A 149 -4.33 2.50 -12.61
C GLN A 149 -3.58 1.69 -11.55
N PHE A 150 -3.55 2.21 -10.32
CA PHE A 150 -3.07 1.44 -9.18
C PHE A 150 -4.09 0.37 -8.79
N SER A 151 -3.60 -0.73 -8.25
CA SER A 151 -4.46 -1.71 -7.60
C SER A 151 -5.15 -1.08 -6.38
N HIS A 152 -6.46 -1.31 -6.24
CA HIS A 152 -7.19 -0.80 -5.08
C HIS A 152 -6.86 -1.63 -3.84
N VAL A 153 -6.39 -0.99 -2.77
CA VAL A 153 -5.93 -1.72 -1.56
C VAL A 153 -7.06 -2.47 -0.86
N TYR A 154 -8.27 -1.89 -0.81
CA TYR A 154 -9.45 -2.52 -0.20
C TYR A 154 -10.21 -3.50 -1.11
N PHE A 155 -10.26 -3.25 -2.42
CA PHE A 155 -11.11 -4.00 -3.36
C PHE A 155 -10.36 -4.89 -4.36
N GLY A 156 -9.05 -4.69 -4.52
CA GLY A 156 -8.24 -5.48 -5.43
C GLY A 156 -8.20 -6.96 -5.01
N GLN A 157 -8.07 -7.84 -5.99
CA GLN A 157 -8.03 -9.29 -5.76
C GLN A 157 -6.94 -9.65 -4.75
N ARG A 158 -7.19 -10.60 -3.84
CA ARG A 158 -6.20 -11.10 -2.87
C ARG A 158 -5.68 -12.49 -3.31
N PRO A 159 -4.77 -12.57 -4.30
CA PRO A 159 -4.22 -13.86 -4.73
C PRO A 159 -3.39 -14.46 -3.59
N MET A 160 -3.60 -15.74 -3.33
CA MET A 160 -2.85 -16.49 -2.32
C MET A 160 -1.55 -17.07 -2.89
N GLU A 161 -1.47 -17.23 -4.21
CA GLU A 161 -0.26 -17.69 -4.86
C GLU A 161 0.84 -16.59 -4.95
N PRO A 162 2.13 -16.96 -4.93
CA PRO A 162 3.22 -16.00 -5.09
C PRO A 162 3.28 -15.46 -6.52
N PHE A 163 2.96 -14.19 -6.68
CA PHE A 163 3.14 -13.42 -7.91
C PHE A 163 4.34 -12.48 -7.83
N LEU A 164 4.71 -11.98 -6.65
CA LEU A 164 5.95 -11.22 -6.46
C LEU A 164 7.10 -12.21 -6.28
N LYS A 165 8.03 -12.24 -7.24
CA LYS A 165 9.25 -13.05 -7.12
C LYS A 165 10.47 -12.16 -6.98
N ALA A 166 11.45 -12.61 -6.23
CA ALA A 166 12.76 -12.00 -6.16
C ALA A 166 13.79 -12.88 -6.90
N GLU A 167 14.74 -12.23 -7.53
CA GLU A 167 15.96 -12.82 -8.05
C GLU A 167 17.12 -12.24 -7.27
N VAL A 168 17.99 -13.11 -6.76
CA VAL A 168 19.18 -12.73 -6.00
C VAL A 168 20.43 -13.07 -6.80
N ARG A 169 21.40 -12.17 -6.81
CA ARG A 169 22.74 -12.40 -7.38
C ARG A 169 23.76 -11.99 -6.35
N VAL A 170 24.64 -12.93 -6.00
CA VAL A 170 25.73 -12.67 -5.08
C VAL A 170 26.91 -12.16 -5.88
N HIS A 171 27.55 -11.12 -5.35
CA HIS A 171 28.78 -10.57 -5.88
C HIS A 171 29.75 -10.38 -4.73
N THR A 172 31.05 -10.36 -5.01
CA THR A 172 32.08 -10.02 -4.02
C THR A 172 31.89 -8.61 -3.43
N THR A 173 31.16 -7.75 -4.13
CA THR A 173 30.84 -6.38 -3.70
C THR A 173 29.52 -6.25 -2.95
N GLY A 174 28.67 -7.29 -2.89
CA GLY A 174 27.35 -7.20 -2.27
C GLY A 174 26.29 -8.14 -2.83
N LEU A 175 25.08 -8.00 -2.31
CA LEU A 175 23.89 -8.69 -2.79
C LEU A 175 23.10 -7.78 -3.74
N ALA A 176 22.88 -8.23 -4.97
CA ALA A 176 21.92 -7.61 -5.87
C ALA A 176 20.59 -8.36 -5.80
N VAL A 177 19.49 -7.63 -5.64
CA VAL A 177 18.14 -8.18 -5.61
C VAL A 177 17.25 -7.41 -6.57
N THR A 178 16.54 -8.14 -7.42
CA THR A 178 15.52 -7.59 -8.32
C THR A 178 14.23 -8.34 -8.09
N PHE A 179 13.10 -7.64 -8.11
CA PHE A 179 11.77 -8.20 -7.98
C PHE A 179 10.98 -8.01 -9.27
N CYS A 180 10.11 -8.98 -9.55
CA CYS A 180 9.18 -8.94 -10.67
C CYS A 180 7.77 -9.38 -10.23
N VAL A 181 6.76 -8.71 -10.79
CA VAL A 181 5.36 -9.11 -10.69
C VAL A 181 5.11 -10.10 -11.84
N ASN A 182 4.78 -11.34 -11.50
CA ASN A 182 4.54 -12.40 -12.46
C ASN A 182 3.06 -12.74 -12.57
N LYS A 183 2.63 -13.04 -13.79
CA LYS A 183 1.27 -13.52 -14.01
C LYS A 183 1.14 -14.94 -13.47
N THR A 184 0.14 -15.16 -12.63
CA THR A 184 -0.24 -16.49 -12.14
C THR A 184 -1.58 -16.92 -12.76
N PRO A 185 -1.92 -18.22 -12.72
CA PRO A 185 -3.18 -18.71 -13.30
C PRO A 185 -4.43 -18.08 -12.69
N ASN A 186 -4.44 -17.74 -11.39
CA ASN A 186 -5.64 -17.21 -10.74
C ASN A 186 -5.64 -15.68 -10.61
N LEU A 187 -4.52 -15.00 -10.84
CA LEU A 187 -4.50 -13.55 -10.86
C LEU A 187 -5.30 -13.04 -12.06
N ASP A 188 -6.20 -12.10 -11.88
CA ASP A 188 -6.97 -11.47 -12.95
C ASP A 188 -6.06 -10.66 -13.91
N PRO A 189 -6.29 -10.65 -15.23
CA PRO A 189 -5.47 -9.87 -16.19
C PRO A 189 -5.38 -8.38 -15.86
N ASN A 190 -6.50 -7.74 -15.54
CA ASN A 190 -6.51 -6.32 -15.21
C ASN A 190 -5.80 -6.07 -13.88
N GLU A 191 -5.99 -6.94 -12.89
CA GLU A 191 -5.30 -6.83 -11.62
C GLU A 191 -3.78 -7.00 -11.77
N PHE A 192 -3.33 -7.93 -12.63
CA PHE A 192 -1.92 -8.09 -12.96
C PHE A 192 -1.32 -6.81 -13.57
N GLU A 193 -2.00 -6.22 -14.55
CA GLU A 193 -1.58 -4.95 -15.17
C GLU A 193 -1.49 -3.81 -14.15
N ARG A 194 -2.48 -3.68 -13.26
CA ARG A 194 -2.48 -2.69 -12.18
C ARG A 194 -1.33 -2.87 -11.21
N LEU A 195 -1.06 -4.11 -10.81
CA LEU A 195 0.05 -4.43 -9.91
C LEU A 195 1.39 -4.13 -10.57
N GLN A 196 1.55 -4.45 -11.86
CA GLN A 196 2.75 -4.14 -12.61
C GLN A 196 2.93 -2.62 -12.78
N PHE A 197 1.87 -1.89 -13.15
CA PHE A 197 1.89 -0.44 -13.24
C PHE A 197 2.24 0.21 -11.90
N GLN A 198 1.60 -0.21 -10.81
CA GLN A 198 1.89 0.24 -9.45
C GLN A 198 3.35 -0.01 -9.07
N PHE A 199 3.83 -1.24 -9.29
CA PHE A 199 5.19 -1.65 -8.92
C PHE A 199 6.25 -0.80 -9.64
N ASN A 200 6.07 -0.61 -10.96
CA ASN A 200 6.97 0.17 -11.80
C ASN A 200 6.90 1.66 -11.46
N THR A 201 5.68 2.20 -11.33
CA THR A 201 5.44 3.61 -11.03
C THR A 201 6.06 4.02 -9.70
N LEU A 202 5.99 3.15 -8.70
CA LEU A 202 6.56 3.40 -7.38
C LEU A 202 8.07 3.14 -7.30
N GLU A 203 8.69 2.68 -8.38
CA GLU A 203 10.12 2.37 -8.49
C GLU A 203 10.59 1.41 -7.39
N LEU A 204 9.77 0.39 -7.09
CA LEU A 204 9.98 -0.46 -5.90
C LEU A 204 11.32 -1.20 -5.92
N ASN A 205 11.82 -1.63 -7.08
CA ASN A 205 13.16 -2.22 -7.20
C ASN A 205 14.28 -1.26 -6.74
N SER A 206 14.18 0.02 -7.06
CA SER A 206 15.15 1.01 -6.60
C SER A 206 15.01 1.24 -5.09
N ARG A 207 13.75 1.39 -4.62
CA ARG A 207 13.45 1.75 -3.24
C ARG A 207 13.60 0.62 -2.23
N TYR A 208 13.59 -0.64 -2.66
CA TYR A 208 13.81 -1.79 -1.78
C TYR A 208 15.27 -1.98 -1.37
N LYS A 209 16.25 -1.37 -2.06
CA LYS A 209 17.68 -1.54 -1.73
C LYS A 209 17.99 -1.23 -0.26
N ALA A 210 17.50 -0.11 0.27
CA ALA A 210 17.75 0.28 1.66
C ALA A 210 17.02 -0.64 2.67
N PRO A 211 15.71 -0.92 2.54
CA PRO A 211 15.01 -1.91 3.36
C PRO A 211 15.65 -3.31 3.35
N ILE A 212 16.11 -3.79 2.19
CA ILE A 212 16.82 -5.07 2.07
C ILE A 212 18.10 -5.04 2.89
N ASN A 213 18.94 -4.01 2.74
CA ASN A 213 20.18 -3.89 3.51
C ASN A 213 19.94 -3.89 5.02
N ILE A 214 18.93 -3.15 5.49
CA ILE A 214 18.55 -3.12 6.91
C ILE A 214 18.13 -4.52 7.36
N TYR A 215 17.24 -5.17 6.61
CA TYR A 215 16.71 -6.49 6.95
C TYR A 215 17.79 -7.58 6.93
N MET A 216 18.68 -7.60 5.94
CA MET A 216 19.86 -8.47 5.91
C MET A 216 20.74 -8.26 7.14
N GLY A 217 20.91 -7.00 7.59
CA GLY A 217 21.59 -6.69 8.83
C GLY A 217 20.94 -7.33 10.06
N THR A 218 19.60 -7.32 10.14
CA THR A 218 18.87 -7.97 11.26
C THR A 218 18.99 -9.50 11.25
N LEU A 219 19.18 -10.10 10.08
CA LEU A 219 19.32 -11.56 9.94
C LEU A 219 20.76 -12.06 10.10
N ARG A 220 21.74 -11.15 10.14
CA ARG A 220 23.18 -11.48 10.06
C ARG A 220 23.60 -12.57 11.05
N THR A 221 23.35 -12.36 12.34
CA THR A 221 23.78 -13.30 13.39
C THR A 221 23.19 -14.68 13.18
N SER A 222 21.90 -14.76 12.81
CA SER A 222 21.25 -16.03 12.51
C SER A 222 21.85 -16.69 11.27
N ILE A 223 22.05 -15.94 10.19
CA ILE A 223 22.66 -16.44 8.96
C ILE A 223 24.06 -17.00 9.25
N GLU A 224 24.92 -16.25 9.95
CA GLU A 224 26.27 -16.69 10.33
C GLU A 224 26.23 -17.95 11.21
N SER A 225 25.33 -18.00 12.19
CA SER A 225 25.18 -19.14 13.11
C SER A 225 24.75 -20.42 12.39
N PHE A 226 23.74 -20.34 11.51
CA PHE A 226 23.28 -21.50 10.75
C PHE A 226 24.25 -21.88 9.64
N ALA A 227 24.94 -20.92 9.02
CA ALA A 227 25.98 -21.21 8.04
C ALA A 227 27.17 -21.97 8.64
N ALA A 228 27.52 -21.71 9.91
CA ALA A 228 28.54 -22.47 10.63
C ALA A 228 28.17 -23.96 10.82
N LEU A 229 26.88 -24.30 10.74
CA LEU A 229 26.37 -25.67 10.74
C LEU A 229 26.29 -26.28 9.32
N GLY A 230 26.64 -25.51 8.28
CA GLY A 230 26.63 -25.91 6.88
C GLY A 230 25.49 -25.29 6.05
N GLY A 231 25.67 -25.26 4.72
CA GLY A 231 24.72 -24.61 3.80
C GLY A 231 23.29 -25.17 3.87
N ALA A 232 23.14 -26.47 4.13
CA ALA A 232 21.82 -27.09 4.31
C ALA A 232 21.07 -26.54 5.55
N ALA A 233 21.80 -26.26 6.64
CA ALA A 233 21.21 -25.69 7.84
C ALA A 233 20.79 -24.23 7.61
N LEU A 234 21.60 -23.45 6.87
CA LEU A 234 21.24 -22.10 6.45
C LEU A 234 19.99 -22.09 5.54
N THR A 235 19.93 -22.98 4.55
CA THR A 235 18.74 -23.14 3.69
C THR A 235 17.49 -23.45 4.52
N ALA A 236 17.60 -24.39 5.47
CA ALA A 236 16.47 -24.75 6.34
C ALA A 236 16.00 -23.57 7.21
N PHE A 237 16.94 -22.79 7.76
CA PHE A 237 16.62 -21.55 8.47
C PHE A 237 15.87 -20.56 7.59
N LEU A 238 16.36 -20.27 6.39
CA LEU A 238 15.73 -19.32 5.46
C LEU A 238 14.33 -19.78 5.02
N LEU A 239 14.12 -21.08 4.79
CA LEU A 239 12.80 -21.64 4.46
C LEU A 239 11.81 -21.54 5.63
N ASN A 240 12.28 -21.72 6.87
CA ASN A 240 11.46 -21.53 8.08
C ASN A 240 11.11 -20.05 8.29
N SER A 241 12.08 -19.15 8.07
CA SER A 241 11.86 -17.71 8.08
C SER A 241 10.88 -17.29 6.98
N TYR A 242 11.01 -17.84 5.77
CA TYR A 242 10.07 -17.61 4.67
C TYR A 242 8.66 -18.03 5.07
N SER A 243 8.49 -19.23 5.63
CA SER A 243 7.19 -19.74 6.07
C SER A 243 6.56 -18.85 7.15
N SER A 244 7.36 -18.35 8.08
CA SER A 244 6.91 -17.39 9.10
C SER A 244 6.50 -16.05 8.48
N SER A 245 7.33 -15.50 7.59
CA SER A 245 7.03 -14.25 6.86
C SER A 245 5.76 -14.37 6.01
N CYS A 246 5.51 -15.53 5.39
CA CYS A 246 4.28 -15.81 4.66
C CYS A 246 3.04 -15.81 5.56
N ARG A 247 3.14 -16.36 6.77
CA ARG A 247 2.04 -16.34 7.74
C ARG A 247 1.75 -14.91 8.20
N ASP A 248 2.78 -14.13 8.46
CA ASP A 248 2.64 -12.81 9.09
C ASP A 248 2.28 -11.72 8.05
N PHE A 249 2.83 -11.79 6.83
CA PHE A 249 2.68 -10.74 5.80
C PHE A 249 2.11 -11.20 4.45
N GLY A 250 1.98 -12.51 4.26
CA GLY A 250 1.63 -13.14 2.99
C GLY A 250 2.84 -13.47 2.10
N PRO A 251 2.67 -14.35 1.11
CA PRO A 251 3.74 -14.78 0.20
C PRO A 251 4.21 -13.67 -0.75
N ASN A 252 3.37 -12.65 -0.97
CA ASN A 252 3.63 -11.53 -1.87
C ASN A 252 4.27 -10.31 -1.18
N HIS A 253 4.71 -10.46 0.07
CA HIS A 253 5.52 -9.45 0.74
C HIS A 253 6.97 -9.51 0.24
N TRP A 254 7.66 -8.35 0.15
CA TRP A 254 9.04 -8.30 -0.35
C TRP A 254 10.01 -9.12 0.50
N GLN A 255 9.80 -9.19 1.82
CA GLN A 255 10.61 -10.05 2.71
C GLN A 255 10.38 -11.53 2.43
N SER A 256 9.13 -11.96 2.23
CA SER A 256 8.80 -13.34 1.87
C SER A 256 9.47 -13.72 0.54
N ALA A 257 9.33 -12.87 -0.48
CA ALA A 257 9.97 -13.09 -1.78
C ALA A 257 11.51 -13.14 -1.67
N LEU A 258 12.13 -12.23 -0.89
CA LEU A 258 13.57 -12.22 -0.65
C LEU A 258 14.05 -13.49 0.04
N LEU A 259 13.44 -13.88 1.16
CA LEU A 259 13.82 -15.06 1.93
C LEU A 259 13.74 -16.33 1.09
N LYS A 260 12.68 -16.43 0.27
CA LYS A 260 12.52 -17.55 -0.65
C LYS A 260 13.66 -17.62 -1.67
N ALA A 261 13.99 -16.50 -2.30
CA ALA A 261 15.07 -16.42 -3.28
C ALA A 261 16.45 -16.67 -2.67
N LEU A 262 16.71 -16.20 -1.45
CA LEU A 262 17.95 -16.50 -0.72
C LEU A 262 18.07 -18.00 -0.41
N ALA A 263 16.99 -18.64 0.03
CA ALA A 263 16.99 -20.08 0.32
C ALA A 263 17.23 -20.95 -0.93
N GLU A 264 16.82 -20.47 -2.11
CA GLU A 264 17.01 -21.14 -3.40
C GLU A 264 18.37 -20.85 -4.03
N SER A 265 19.16 -19.92 -3.47
CA SER A 265 20.49 -19.57 -3.98
C SER A 265 21.56 -20.43 -3.34
N GLU A 266 22.06 -21.43 -4.08
CA GLU A 266 23.19 -22.25 -3.65
C GLU A 266 24.44 -21.40 -3.38
N GLU A 267 24.69 -20.39 -4.22
CA GLU A 267 25.82 -19.46 -4.04
C GLU A 267 25.73 -18.71 -2.71
N PHE A 268 24.53 -18.20 -2.35
CA PHE A 268 24.32 -17.55 -1.07
C PHE A 268 24.52 -18.52 0.09
N CYS A 269 23.89 -19.70 0.04
CA CYS A 269 23.89 -20.67 1.13
C CYS A 269 25.25 -21.36 1.35
N ASN A 270 26.10 -21.45 0.32
CA ASN A 270 27.41 -22.10 0.38
C ASN A 270 28.58 -21.12 0.61
N GLY A 271 28.30 -19.99 1.27
CA GLY A 271 29.34 -19.06 1.75
C GLY A 271 29.29 -17.66 1.12
N GLY A 272 28.58 -17.49 0.00
CA GLY A 272 28.45 -16.19 -0.67
C GLY A 272 27.83 -15.10 0.20
N PHE A 273 27.01 -15.47 1.19
CA PHE A 273 26.40 -14.55 2.16
C PHE A 273 27.41 -13.63 2.87
N GLN A 274 28.68 -14.03 2.99
CA GLN A 274 29.73 -13.24 3.64
C GLN A 274 29.96 -11.89 2.95
N HIS A 275 29.68 -11.80 1.64
CA HIS A 275 29.79 -10.56 0.88
C HIS A 275 28.52 -9.69 0.93
N CYS A 276 27.42 -10.22 1.46
CA CYS A 276 26.08 -9.64 1.34
C CYS A 276 25.70 -8.66 2.45
N PHE A 277 26.52 -8.53 3.50
CA PHE A 277 26.24 -7.64 4.63
C PHE A 277 26.86 -6.25 4.43
N GLY A 278 26.06 -5.21 4.72
CA GLY A 278 26.52 -3.81 4.62
C GLY A 278 27.59 -3.43 5.65
N ARG A 279 27.60 -4.09 6.82
CA ARG A 279 28.64 -3.93 7.84
C ARG A 279 29.72 -4.99 7.63
N LYS A 280 30.94 -4.58 7.30
CA LYS A 280 32.04 -5.52 7.05
C LYS A 280 32.81 -5.92 8.31
N ASP A 281 32.81 -5.08 9.34
CA ASP A 281 33.58 -5.34 10.56
C ASP A 281 32.74 -5.98 11.67
N PRO A 282 33.32 -6.92 12.45
CA PRO A 282 32.70 -7.40 13.68
C PRO A 282 32.45 -6.23 14.64
N ALA A 283 31.36 -6.31 15.41
CA ALA A 283 31.16 -5.41 16.53
C ALA A 283 32.21 -5.75 17.61
N ILE A 284 33.20 -4.87 17.72
CA ILE A 284 34.11 -4.81 18.86
C ILE A 284 33.28 -4.38 20.09
#